data_AF-A0AAV3YSE4-F1
#
_entry.id   AF-A0AAV3YSE4-F1
#
_cell.length_a   1.000
_cell.length_b   1.000
_cell.length_c   1.000
_cell.angle_alpha   90.00
_cell.angle_beta   90.00
_cell.angle_gamma   90.00
#
_symmetry.space_group_name_H-M   'P 1'
#
loop_
_entity.id
_entity.type
_entity.pdbx_description
1 polymer ?
#
loop_
_entity_poly.entity_id
_entity_poly.type
_entity_poly.pdbx_seq_one_letter_code
_entity_poly.pdbx_strand_id
1 'polypeptide(L)'
;MVTQKGIADLQKASRTRDENKFDFYPGQVLHTKCRHDYCNVIVIKRDLSTKREQWSPSKNASLRSSTKFDFANDCLLCGRSTRDQRKKGNVSVYQLRTSSCQANLGLLCLQRGPGDKWAETVRGRIEYAQDLHADDAVYYQQCNINFRTGRNIPVAFQAHGLAGKDKKGRPEDEDRLTAFSKVISFLKENDNEQLTVCDLCQKMREYLGGEEPYSEEYMKKKLMKTLDSDIVITNIQGKDSVVTIRMTAEKILDQFWKQQKESEISTEKFGIIHIAAKLILADVRDIRYSKDSYPTREVVGDLEENVNYLPASVVLFLQTLMNKKNETKLKTASIGQTPSS
;
A
#
# COMPACT_ATOMS: atom_id res chain seq x y z
N MET A 1 8.04 -29.58 10.78
CA MET A 1 8.90 -30.49 11.55
C MET A 1 10.36 -30.09 11.34
N VAL A 2 11.16 -29.96 12.40
CA VAL A 2 12.54 -29.50 12.32
C VAL A 2 13.49 -30.66 12.03
N THR A 3 14.29 -30.54 10.97
CA THR A 3 15.34 -31.50 10.58
C THR A 3 16.64 -31.25 11.36
N GLN A 4 17.57 -32.21 11.37
CA GLN A 4 18.88 -32.05 12.05
C GLN A 4 19.61 -30.75 11.64
N LYS A 5 19.56 -30.39 10.34
CA LYS A 5 20.13 -29.12 9.86
C LYS A 5 19.39 -27.89 10.42
N GLY A 6 18.08 -27.97 10.57
CA GLY A 6 17.27 -26.90 11.14
C GLY A 6 17.54 -26.64 12.63
N ILE A 7 18.02 -27.64 13.36
CA ILE A 7 18.45 -27.50 14.76
C ILE A 7 19.75 -26.71 14.87
N ALA A 8 20.71 -26.96 13.97
CA ALA A 8 21.97 -26.22 13.97
C ALA A 8 21.75 -24.71 13.82
N ASP A 9 20.80 -24.30 12.96
CA ASP A 9 20.43 -22.89 12.80
C ASP A 9 19.81 -22.31 14.08
N LEU A 10 18.92 -23.06 14.73
CA LEU A 10 18.25 -22.65 15.97
C LEU A 10 19.23 -22.56 17.15
N GLN A 11 20.14 -23.52 17.28
CA GLN A 11 21.21 -23.51 18.28
C GLN A 11 22.18 -22.36 18.04
N LYS A 12 22.52 -22.06 16.79
CA LYS A 12 23.34 -20.89 16.44
C LYS A 12 22.64 -19.57 16.81
N ALA A 13 21.34 -19.45 16.51
CA ALA A 13 20.55 -18.27 16.86
C ALA A 13 20.42 -18.10 18.38
N SER A 14 20.21 -19.21 19.12
CA SER A 14 20.15 -19.25 20.59
C SER A 14 21.47 -18.80 21.24
N ARG A 15 22.61 -19.35 20.79
CA ARG A 15 23.95 -18.91 21.23
C ARG A 15 24.20 -17.43 20.92
N THR A 16 23.75 -16.95 19.77
CA THR A 16 23.93 -15.54 19.38
C THR A 16 23.10 -14.60 20.25
N ARG A 17 21.95 -15.05 20.78
CA ARG A 17 21.10 -14.27 21.68
C ARG A 17 21.51 -14.31 23.15
N ASP A 18 22.55 -15.09 23.48
CA ASP A 18 23.01 -15.38 24.85
C ASP A 18 21.87 -15.94 25.73
N GLU A 19 20.98 -16.70 25.11
CA GLU A 19 19.83 -17.34 25.74
C GLU A 19 20.09 -18.83 25.70
N ASN A 20 20.91 -19.35 26.61
CA ASN A 20 21.07 -20.81 26.84
C ASN A 20 19.79 -21.44 27.45
N LYS A 21 18.62 -21.05 26.95
CA LYS A 21 17.31 -21.26 27.58
C LYS A 21 16.44 -22.29 26.84
N PHE A 22 16.81 -22.68 25.63
CA PHE A 22 15.99 -23.60 24.81
C PHE A 22 16.84 -24.72 24.20
N ASP A 23 16.50 -25.95 24.57
CA ASP A 23 17.02 -27.17 23.95
C ASP A 23 16.12 -27.59 22.79
N PHE A 24 16.68 -27.60 21.58
CA PHE A 24 15.97 -27.99 20.35
C PHE A 24 16.31 -29.44 19.98
N TYR A 25 15.30 -30.26 19.67
CA TYR A 25 15.47 -31.66 19.28
C TYR A 25 14.84 -31.99 17.90
N PRO A 26 15.39 -32.98 17.17
CA PRO A 26 14.84 -33.38 15.87
C PRO A 26 13.40 -33.86 16.00
N GLY A 27 12.54 -33.46 15.06
CA GLY A 27 11.12 -33.84 15.08
C GLY A 27 10.19 -32.83 15.76
N GLN A 28 10.71 -31.79 16.43
CA GLN A 28 9.86 -30.72 16.98
C GLN A 28 9.01 -30.04 15.90
N VAL A 29 7.79 -29.70 16.26
CA VAL A 29 6.89 -28.89 15.44
C VAL A 29 6.97 -27.45 15.90
N LEU A 30 7.63 -26.62 15.08
CA LEU A 30 7.67 -25.17 15.24
C LEU A 30 6.86 -24.55 14.11
N HIS A 31 6.19 -23.44 14.39
CA HIS A 31 5.60 -22.62 13.33
C HIS A 31 6.70 -22.11 12.39
N THR A 32 6.44 -22.18 11.08
CA THR A 32 7.40 -21.76 10.04
C THR A 32 7.82 -20.30 10.22
N LYS A 33 6.87 -19.43 10.59
CA LYS A 33 7.11 -18.02 10.89
C LYS A 33 7.99 -17.83 12.12
N CYS A 34 7.67 -18.50 13.23
CA CYS A 34 8.47 -18.42 14.46
C CYS A 34 9.91 -18.89 14.22
N ARG A 35 10.12 -19.96 13.42
CA ARG A 35 11.46 -20.40 13.02
C ARG A 35 12.17 -19.35 12.18
N HIS A 36 11.48 -18.77 11.19
CA HIS A 36 12.04 -17.74 10.33
C HIS A 36 12.50 -16.53 11.15
N ASP A 37 11.62 -15.99 11.98
CA ASP A 37 11.89 -14.79 12.79
C ASP A 37 12.98 -15.06 13.84
N TYR A 38 12.96 -16.24 14.46
CA TYR A 38 13.97 -16.62 15.44
C TYR A 38 15.35 -16.78 14.77
N CYS A 39 15.46 -17.38 13.59
CA CYS A 39 16.77 -17.50 12.92
C CYS A 39 17.18 -16.25 12.14
N ASN A 40 16.34 -15.22 12.05
CA ASN A 40 16.60 -14.04 11.23
C ASN A 40 17.68 -13.14 11.84
N VAL A 41 18.76 -12.92 11.10
CA VAL A 41 19.93 -12.13 11.53
C VAL A 41 19.57 -10.68 11.85
N ILE A 42 18.60 -10.08 11.14
CA ILE A 42 18.16 -8.70 11.38
C ILE A 42 17.41 -8.61 12.70
N VAL A 43 16.54 -9.58 12.98
CA VAL A 43 15.79 -9.66 14.24
C VAL A 43 16.75 -9.89 15.41
N ILE A 44 17.70 -10.84 15.28
CA ILE A 44 18.75 -11.09 16.28
C ILE A 44 19.54 -9.81 16.61
N LYS A 45 19.98 -9.06 15.58
CA LYS A 45 20.71 -7.80 15.79
C LYS A 45 19.89 -6.75 16.52
N ARG A 46 18.59 -6.66 16.23
CA ARG A 46 17.65 -5.75 16.90
C ARG A 46 17.46 -6.15 18.37
N ASP A 47 17.25 -7.43 18.65
CA ASP A 47 17.08 -7.92 20.02
C ASP A 47 18.33 -7.64 20.87
N LEU A 48 19.52 -7.87 20.29
CA LEU A 48 20.80 -7.58 20.92
C LEU A 48 21.02 -6.07 21.13
N SER A 49 20.60 -5.20 20.20
CA SER A 49 20.70 -3.75 20.41
C SER A 49 19.80 -3.28 21.55
N THR A 50 18.58 -3.80 21.63
CA THR A 50 17.61 -3.45 22.68
C THR A 50 18.07 -3.95 24.05
N LYS A 51 18.63 -5.17 24.15
CA LYS A 51 19.26 -5.65 25.41
C LYS A 51 20.47 -4.81 25.82
N ARG A 52 21.28 -4.34 24.86
CA ARG A 52 22.44 -3.47 25.12
C ARG A 52 22.03 -2.08 25.62
N GLU A 53 20.88 -1.59 25.17
CA GLU A 53 20.26 -0.36 25.69
C GLU A 53 19.71 -0.54 27.11
N GLN A 54 19.28 -1.75 27.49
CA GLN A 54 18.80 -2.07 28.84
C GLN A 54 19.91 -2.23 29.91
N TRP A 55 21.14 -2.66 29.53
CA TRP A 55 22.27 -2.81 30.47
C TRP A 55 23.28 -1.66 30.42
N SER A 56 23.11 -0.68 29.54
CA SER A 56 23.96 0.51 29.61
C SER A 56 23.63 1.27 30.90
N PRO A 57 24.61 1.53 31.81
CA PRO A 57 24.37 2.50 32.87
C PRO A 57 23.95 3.78 32.17
N SER A 58 22.76 4.27 32.54
CA SER A 58 22.13 5.50 32.07
C SER A 58 23.18 6.42 31.47
N LYS A 59 23.18 6.57 30.13
CA LYS A 59 24.02 7.57 29.47
C LYS A 59 23.58 8.91 30.04
N ASN A 60 24.29 9.33 31.08
CA ASN A 60 24.18 10.54 31.83
C ASN A 60 22.73 11.00 31.95
N ALA A 61 22.09 10.69 33.08
CA ALA A 61 21.22 11.69 33.68
C ALA A 61 22.11 12.91 33.91
N SER A 62 22.23 13.74 32.87
CA SER A 62 22.85 15.04 32.96
C SER A 62 22.08 15.72 34.08
N LEU A 63 22.78 16.01 35.17
CA LEU A 63 22.31 16.97 36.15
C LEU A 63 21.76 18.15 35.35
N ARG A 64 20.56 18.62 35.70
CA ARG A 64 19.80 19.64 34.94
C ARG A 64 20.60 20.94 34.68
N SER A 65 21.79 21.08 35.25
CA SER A 65 22.73 22.18 35.11
C SER A 65 23.86 22.01 34.06
N SER A 66 23.99 20.87 33.35
CA SER A 66 25.20 20.60 32.54
C SER A 66 25.06 20.69 31.01
N THR A 67 23.87 20.82 30.44
CA THR A 67 23.74 21.04 28.98
C THR A 67 23.61 22.52 28.68
N LYS A 68 24.71 23.19 28.33
CA LYS A 68 24.67 24.55 27.78
C LYS A 68 23.90 24.53 26.45
N PHE A 69 23.02 25.50 26.25
CA PHE A 69 22.32 25.69 24.98
C PHE A 69 23.34 26.07 23.90
N ASP A 70 23.37 25.33 22.79
CA ASP A 70 24.29 25.56 21.68
C ASP A 70 23.56 26.32 20.57
N PHE A 71 23.82 27.62 20.39
CA PHE A 71 23.10 28.45 19.43
C PHE A 71 23.23 27.96 17.97
N ALA A 72 24.36 27.36 17.60
CA ALA A 72 24.61 26.86 16.25
C ALA A 72 23.89 25.53 15.95
N ASN A 73 23.60 24.75 17.00
CA ASN A 73 23.09 23.38 16.87
C ASN A 73 21.71 23.18 17.48
N ASP A 74 21.26 23.99 18.41
CA ASP A 74 19.94 23.91 19.04
C ASP A 74 19.02 24.99 18.50
N CYS A 75 17.77 24.62 18.21
CA CYS A 75 16.79 25.60 17.76
C CYS A 75 16.51 26.64 18.84
N LEU A 76 16.78 27.92 18.55
CA LEU A 76 16.54 29.08 19.42
C LEU A 76 15.14 29.08 20.05
N LEU A 77 14.14 28.63 19.28
CA LEU A 77 12.74 28.68 19.70
C LEU A 77 12.32 27.46 20.51
N CYS A 78 12.67 26.23 20.11
CA CYS A 78 12.16 25.03 20.78
C CYS A 78 13.19 24.28 21.65
N GLY A 79 14.48 24.64 21.60
CA GLY A 79 15.51 23.98 22.39
C GLY A 79 16.00 22.63 21.86
N ARG A 80 15.47 22.16 20.72
CA ARG A 80 15.80 20.83 20.18
C ARG A 80 16.98 20.92 19.22
N SER A 81 17.90 19.96 19.32
CA SER A 81 19.03 19.79 18.42
C SER A 81 18.59 19.67 16.96
N THR A 82 19.26 20.42 16.10
CA THR A 82 19.11 20.48 14.64
C THR A 82 20.04 19.51 13.92
N ARG A 83 21.04 18.91 14.61
CA ARG A 83 22.02 17.99 14.02
C ARG A 83 21.38 16.76 13.38
N ASP A 84 20.38 16.18 14.04
CA ASP A 84 19.70 14.96 13.57
C ASP A 84 18.71 15.24 12.42
N GLN A 85 18.20 16.46 12.35
CA GLN A 85 17.18 16.87 11.37
C GLN A 85 17.80 17.33 10.05
N ARG A 86 19.00 17.93 10.08
CA ARG A 86 19.76 18.29 8.86
C ARG A 86 20.10 17.07 7.99
N LYS A 87 20.28 15.90 8.59
CA LYS A 87 20.58 14.64 7.88
C LYS A 87 19.37 14.02 7.15
N LYS A 88 18.15 14.36 7.55
CA LYS A 88 16.91 13.72 7.06
C LYS A 88 16.22 14.47 5.92
N GLY A 89 16.76 15.61 5.47
CA GLY A 89 16.26 16.38 4.31
C GLY A 89 14.87 17.03 4.45
N ASN A 90 14.07 16.66 5.46
CA ASN A 90 12.66 17.03 5.58
C ASN A 90 12.36 18.25 6.47
N VAL A 91 13.35 18.89 7.11
CA VAL A 91 13.11 20.01 8.01
C VAL A 91 14.00 21.21 7.65
N SER A 92 13.36 22.30 7.25
CA SER A 92 14.03 23.56 6.91
C SER A 92 14.54 24.27 8.18
N VAL A 93 15.87 24.23 8.38
CA VAL A 93 16.58 24.96 9.43
C VAL A 93 17.14 26.26 8.85
N TYR A 94 16.90 27.38 9.51
CA TYR A 94 17.35 28.71 9.09
C TYR A 94 18.31 29.29 10.11
N GLN A 95 19.32 30.00 9.63
CA GLN A 95 20.22 30.81 10.44
C GLN A 95 19.63 32.21 10.64
N LEU A 96 19.81 32.76 11.82
CA LEU A 96 19.47 34.15 12.11
C LEU A 96 20.64 35.04 11.67
N ARG A 97 20.41 35.84 10.62
CA ARG A 97 21.46 36.61 9.95
C ARG A 97 21.42 38.11 10.23
N THR A 98 20.37 38.60 10.90
CA THR A 98 20.14 40.04 11.03
C THR A 98 19.70 40.41 12.44
N SER A 99 20.25 41.51 12.94
CA SER A 99 19.85 42.15 14.20
C SER A 99 18.38 42.56 14.18
N SER A 100 17.82 42.90 13.01
CA SER A 100 16.39 43.17 12.86
C SER A 100 15.50 41.95 13.13
N CYS A 101 15.94 40.74 12.75
CA CYS A 101 15.22 39.51 13.10
C CYS A 101 15.25 39.25 14.60
N GLN A 102 16.39 39.49 15.26
CA GLN A 102 16.52 39.41 16.71
C GLN A 102 15.61 40.42 17.43
N ALA A 103 15.62 41.69 17.01
CA ALA A 103 14.76 42.73 17.57
C ALA A 103 13.26 42.37 17.45
N ASN A 104 12.85 41.87 16.28
CA ASN A 104 11.47 41.42 16.07
C ASN A 104 11.09 40.24 16.97
N LEU A 105 11.99 39.27 17.19
CA LEU A 105 11.76 38.17 18.13
C LEU A 105 11.67 38.68 19.58
N GLY A 106 12.49 39.65 19.96
CA GLY A 106 12.42 40.30 21.28
C GLY A 106 11.07 41.00 21.50
N LEU A 107 10.59 41.76 20.52
CA LEU A 107 9.27 42.38 20.57
C LEU A 107 8.14 41.35 20.66
N LEU A 108 8.22 40.24 19.93
CA LEU A 108 7.26 39.14 20.03
C LEU A 108 7.26 38.51 21.42
N CYS A 109 8.43 38.34 22.05
CA CYS A 109 8.51 37.87 23.44
C CYS A 109 7.77 38.81 24.40
N LEU A 110 7.93 40.13 24.22
CA LEU A 110 7.25 41.13 25.05
C LEU A 110 5.73 41.16 24.82
N GLN A 111 5.28 41.07 23.56
CA GLN A 111 3.87 41.05 23.19
C GLN A 111 3.10 39.85 23.77
N ARG A 112 3.77 38.71 23.93
CA ARG A 112 3.17 37.51 24.54
C ARG A 112 2.92 37.66 26.05
N GLY A 113 3.56 38.65 26.69
CA GLY A 113 3.33 39.03 28.07
C GLY A 113 3.95 38.11 29.13
N PRO A 114 3.98 38.55 30.39
CA PRO A 114 4.50 37.75 31.51
C PRO A 114 3.59 36.54 31.80
N GLY A 115 4.17 35.36 32.01
CA GLY A 115 3.45 34.11 32.24
C GLY A 115 3.52 33.10 31.09
N ASP A 116 4.01 33.51 29.91
CA ASP A 116 4.34 32.59 28.82
C ASP A 116 5.76 32.06 28.96
N LYS A 117 5.89 30.85 29.53
CA LYS A 117 7.18 30.16 29.73
C LYS A 117 7.98 29.98 28.44
N TRP A 118 7.30 29.86 27.28
CA TRP A 118 7.97 29.75 26.00
C TRP A 118 8.62 31.06 25.61
N ALA A 119 7.86 32.16 25.70
CA ALA A 119 8.34 33.51 25.42
C ALA A 119 9.48 33.92 26.37
N GLU A 120 9.34 33.62 27.66
CA GLU A 120 10.36 33.90 28.68
C GLU A 120 11.66 33.15 28.43
N THR A 121 11.58 31.87 28.06
CA THR A 121 12.78 31.08 27.75
C THR A 121 13.49 31.60 26.50
N VAL A 122 12.74 31.92 25.44
CA VAL A 122 13.31 32.48 24.21
C VAL A 122 13.94 33.84 24.48
N ARG A 123 13.29 34.69 25.30
CA ARG A 123 13.83 35.99 25.72
C ARG A 123 15.14 35.82 26.48
N GLY A 124 15.20 34.90 27.44
CA GLY A 124 16.43 34.62 28.19
C GLY A 124 17.58 34.15 27.29
N ARG A 125 17.30 33.40 26.22
CA ARG A 125 18.32 33.02 25.22
C ARG A 125 18.80 34.20 24.39
N ILE A 126 17.90 35.08 23.95
CA ILE A 126 18.25 36.31 23.22
C ILE A 126 19.13 37.22 24.10
N GLU A 127 18.75 37.40 25.36
CA GLU A 127 19.49 38.24 26.32
C GLU A 127 20.86 37.66 26.68
N TYR A 128 20.97 36.32 26.77
CA TYR A 128 22.23 35.65 27.07
C TYR A 128 23.25 35.75 25.92
N ALA A 129 22.82 35.55 24.67
CA ALA A 129 23.70 35.63 23.50
C ALA A 129 24.19 37.05 23.21
N GLN A 130 23.38 38.07 23.55
CA GLN A 130 23.53 39.47 23.15
C GLN A 130 23.48 39.71 21.63
N ASP A 131 24.25 38.98 20.84
CA ASP A 131 24.25 38.96 19.38
C ASP A 131 24.03 37.54 18.84
N LEU A 132 22.79 37.25 18.47
CA LEU A 132 22.42 35.95 17.93
C LEU A 132 23.02 35.68 16.54
N HIS A 133 23.38 36.73 15.79
CA HIS A 133 24.02 36.53 14.49
C HIS A 133 25.47 36.08 14.67
N ALA A 134 26.19 36.69 15.61
CA ALA A 134 27.56 36.31 15.96
C ALA A 134 27.66 34.89 16.54
N ASP A 135 26.64 34.45 17.28
CA ASP A 135 26.55 33.11 17.87
C ASP A 135 26.00 32.04 16.89
N ASP A 136 25.91 32.33 15.59
CA ASP A 136 25.41 31.42 14.54
C ASP A 136 24.01 30.84 14.85
N ALA A 137 23.16 31.61 15.54
CA ALA A 137 21.90 31.10 16.06
C ALA A 137 20.99 30.52 14.98
N VAL A 138 20.46 29.31 15.20
CA VAL A 138 19.57 28.62 14.26
C VAL A 138 18.17 28.40 14.80
N TYR A 139 17.20 28.27 13.91
CA TYR A 139 15.84 27.88 14.26
C TYR A 139 15.16 27.07 13.16
N TYR A 140 14.17 26.26 13.53
CA TYR A 140 13.29 25.60 12.56
C TYR A 140 12.27 26.58 12.00
N GLN A 141 12.05 26.58 10.68
CA GLN A 141 11.03 27.42 10.04
C GLN A 141 9.66 27.27 10.70
N GLN A 142 9.25 26.02 10.96
CA GLN A 142 7.98 25.72 11.60
C GLN A 142 7.91 26.30 13.02
N CYS A 143 9.02 26.30 13.76
CA CYS A 143 9.04 26.90 15.09
C CYS A 143 8.83 28.42 15.02
N ASN A 144 9.38 29.10 14.01
CA ASN A 144 9.17 30.53 13.82
C ASN A 144 7.71 30.87 13.51
N ILE A 145 7.09 30.09 12.62
CA ILE A 145 5.66 30.23 12.30
C ILE A 145 4.81 29.99 13.55
N ASN A 146 5.08 28.91 14.29
CA ASN A 146 4.37 28.57 15.52
C ASN A 146 4.53 29.64 16.59
N PHE A 147 5.74 30.19 16.75
CA PHE A 147 6.03 31.22 17.74
C PHE A 147 5.28 32.53 17.45
N ARG A 148 5.26 32.94 16.18
CA ARG A 148 4.51 34.12 15.71
C ARG A 148 2.99 33.95 15.83
N THR A 149 2.47 32.77 15.56
CA THR A 149 1.01 32.50 15.56
C THR A 149 0.48 32.05 16.91
N GLY A 150 1.35 31.74 17.88
CA GLY A 150 0.97 31.17 19.18
C GLY A 150 0.39 29.76 19.13
N ARG A 151 0.54 29.06 17.99
CA ARG A 151 0.03 27.69 17.81
C ARG A 151 1.14 26.67 18.08
N ASN A 152 0.79 25.45 18.47
CA ASN A 152 1.71 24.31 18.60
C ASN A 152 2.94 24.63 19.49
N ILE A 153 2.69 25.10 20.71
CA ILE A 153 3.72 25.37 21.73
C ILE A 153 4.55 24.09 21.96
N PRO A 154 5.90 24.14 21.91
CA PRO A 154 6.73 22.97 22.14
C PRO A 154 6.43 22.33 23.49
N VAL A 155 6.45 21.00 23.54
CA VAL A 155 6.09 20.21 24.74
C VAL A 155 6.86 20.65 25.99
N ALA A 156 8.12 21.05 25.85
CA ALA A 156 8.95 21.56 26.95
C ALA A 156 8.40 22.84 27.62
N PHE A 157 7.53 23.58 26.95
CA PHE A 157 6.94 24.84 27.43
C PHE A 157 5.43 24.76 27.65
N GLN A 158 4.83 23.59 27.44
CA GLN A 158 3.45 23.35 27.84
C GLN A 158 3.38 23.28 29.36
N ALA A 159 2.40 23.95 29.99
CA ALA A 159 2.21 23.85 31.43
C ALA A 159 2.10 22.37 31.84
N HIS A 160 2.79 21.97 32.91
CA HIS A 160 2.68 20.62 33.49
C HIS A 160 1.20 20.38 33.85
N GLY A 161 0.51 19.67 32.97
CA GLY A 161 -0.96 19.60 32.92
C GLY A 161 -1.49 19.41 31.48
N LEU A 162 -0.68 19.75 30.47
CA LEU A 162 -0.94 19.49 29.05
C LEU A 162 0.15 18.61 28.42
N ALA A 163 0.83 17.78 29.23
CA ALA A 163 1.69 16.74 28.70
C ALA A 163 0.85 15.83 27.80
N GLY A 164 1.06 15.94 26.49
CA GLY A 164 0.52 15.01 25.50
C GLY A 164 -0.92 14.62 25.75
N LYS A 165 -1.86 15.57 25.64
CA LYS A 165 -3.06 15.16 24.91
C LYS A 165 -2.54 14.82 23.50
N ASP A 166 -2.23 13.55 23.27
CA ASP A 166 -2.74 12.89 22.08
C ASP A 166 -4.08 13.53 21.80
N LYS A 167 -4.38 13.89 20.56
CA LYS A 167 -5.68 14.44 20.17
C LYS A 167 -6.77 13.44 20.58
N LYS A 168 -7.13 13.37 21.86
CA LYS A 168 -8.40 12.95 22.37
C LYS A 168 -9.27 14.06 21.83
N GLY A 169 -9.94 13.74 20.73
CA GLY A 169 -11.05 14.55 20.29
C GLY A 169 -12.06 14.69 21.42
N ARG A 170 -13.22 15.24 21.07
CA ARG A 170 -14.44 15.07 21.87
C ARG A 170 -14.49 13.64 22.45
N PRO A 171 -14.88 13.46 23.72
CA PRO A 171 -15.13 12.12 24.27
C PRO A 171 -15.83 11.27 23.22
N GLU A 172 -15.34 10.05 23.00
CA GLU A 172 -15.93 9.16 22.00
C GLU A 172 -17.40 8.99 22.38
N ASP A 173 -18.27 9.47 21.51
CA ASP A 173 -19.70 9.50 21.75
C ASP A 173 -20.19 8.05 21.81
N GLU A 174 -20.54 7.59 23.01
CA GLU A 174 -20.92 6.20 23.31
C GLU A 174 -22.09 5.75 22.43
N ASP A 175 -23.00 6.66 22.09
CA ASP A 175 -24.13 6.37 21.21
C ASP A 175 -23.66 6.16 19.78
N ARG A 176 -22.70 6.98 19.30
CA ARG A 176 -22.07 6.79 17.98
C ARG A 176 -21.18 5.55 17.93
N LEU A 177 -20.52 5.17 19.02
CA LEU A 177 -19.72 3.95 19.10
C LEU A 177 -20.62 2.71 19.06
N THR A 178 -21.73 2.76 19.78
CA THR A 178 -22.76 1.70 19.78
C THR A 178 -23.41 1.57 18.41
N ALA A 179 -23.80 2.68 17.79
CA ALA A 179 -24.34 2.71 16.44
C ALA A 179 -23.33 2.16 15.41
N PHE A 180 -22.06 2.55 15.51
CA PHE A 180 -21.01 2.01 14.65
C PHE A 180 -20.83 0.50 14.81
N SER A 181 -20.92 -0.01 16.04
CA SER A 181 -20.82 -1.46 16.29
C SER A 181 -21.96 -2.24 15.63
N LYS A 182 -23.18 -1.68 15.63
CA LYS A 182 -24.32 -2.25 14.89
C LYS A 182 -24.11 -2.23 13.37
N VAL A 183 -23.51 -1.16 12.83
CA VAL A 183 -23.14 -1.09 11.40
C VAL A 183 -22.12 -2.17 11.03
N ILE A 184 -21.14 -2.46 11.90
CA ILE A 184 -20.17 -3.54 11.67
C ILE A 184 -20.85 -4.91 11.68
N SER A 185 -21.79 -5.16 12.61
CA SER A 185 -22.57 -6.40 12.61
C SER A 185 -23.39 -6.55 11.33
N PHE A 186 -24.09 -5.49 10.91
CA PHE A 186 -24.84 -5.46 9.66
C PHE A 186 -23.94 -5.76 8.45
N LEU A 187 -22.74 -5.17 8.38
CA LEU A 187 -21.78 -5.42 7.30
C LEU A 187 -21.30 -6.87 7.26
N LYS A 188 -21.18 -7.54 8.41
CA LYS A 188 -20.80 -8.96 8.50
C LYS A 188 -21.94 -9.91 8.15
N GLU A 189 -23.18 -9.54 8.48
CA GLU A 189 -24.38 -10.32 8.20
C GLU A 189 -24.81 -10.23 6.72
N ASN A 190 -24.44 -9.14 6.04
CA ASN A 190 -24.75 -8.89 4.63
C ASN A 190 -23.46 -8.85 3.78
N ASP A 191 -22.53 -9.77 4.05
CA ASP A 191 -21.23 -9.86 3.37
C ASP A 191 -21.32 -10.26 1.88
N ASN A 192 -22.51 -10.69 1.47
CA ASN A 192 -22.94 -11.11 0.15
C ASN A 192 -23.54 -9.96 -0.70
N GLU A 193 -23.79 -8.78 -0.10
CA GLU A 193 -24.30 -7.60 -0.80
C GLU A 193 -23.18 -6.56 -1.05
N GLN A 194 -23.26 -5.83 -2.17
CA GLN A 194 -22.36 -4.70 -2.41
C GLN A 194 -22.86 -3.47 -1.65
N LEU A 195 -22.15 -3.11 -0.58
CA LEU A 195 -22.46 -1.94 0.24
C LEU A 195 -21.44 -0.83 -0.03
N THR A 196 -21.91 0.42 -0.10
CA THR A 196 -21.04 1.59 -0.19
C THR A 196 -20.80 2.22 1.18
N VAL A 197 -19.78 3.07 1.29
CA VAL A 197 -19.57 3.87 2.51
C VAL A 197 -20.78 4.78 2.80
N CYS A 198 -21.44 5.28 1.75
CA CYS A 198 -22.66 6.08 1.88
C CYS A 198 -23.80 5.26 2.53
N ASP A 199 -24.00 4.02 2.09
CA ASP A 199 -25.01 3.10 2.67
C ASP A 199 -24.73 2.83 4.15
N LEU A 200 -23.47 2.65 4.52
CA LEU A 200 -23.08 2.45 5.92
C LEU A 200 -23.30 3.70 6.78
N CYS A 201 -23.07 4.90 6.22
CA CYS A 201 -23.41 6.16 6.90
C CYS A 201 -24.92 6.34 7.06
N GLN A 202 -25.72 5.96 6.06
CA GLN A 202 -27.17 5.95 6.12
C GLN A 202 -27.67 4.96 7.19
N LYS A 203 -27.10 3.75 7.23
CA LYS A 203 -27.40 2.75 8.28
C LYS A 203 -27.00 3.23 9.67
N MET A 204 -25.87 3.93 9.79
CA MET A 204 -25.50 4.54 11.06
C MET A 204 -26.52 5.58 11.51
N ARG A 205 -27.08 6.37 10.59
CA ARG A 205 -28.15 7.34 10.88
C ARG A 205 -29.42 6.66 11.39
N GLU A 206 -29.80 5.51 10.84
CA GLU A 206 -30.95 4.74 11.33
C GLU A 206 -30.77 4.28 12.79
N TYR A 207 -29.53 3.96 13.19
CA TYR A 207 -29.22 3.56 14.57
C TYR A 207 -29.03 4.73 15.55
N LEU A 208 -28.91 5.94 15.02
CA LEU A 208 -28.77 7.17 15.78
C LEU A 208 -30.13 7.88 15.86
N GLY A 209 -30.73 7.93 17.05
CA GLY A 209 -32.05 8.52 17.28
C GLY A 209 -32.10 10.06 17.20
N GLY A 210 -31.46 10.68 16.22
CA GLY A 210 -31.43 12.14 15.99
C GLY A 210 -30.02 12.76 15.94
N GLU A 211 -28.97 11.98 16.18
CA GLU A 211 -27.57 12.39 16.09
C GLU A 211 -27.04 12.29 14.65
N GLU A 212 -26.07 13.15 14.29
CA GLU A 212 -25.44 13.07 12.97
C GLU A 212 -24.52 11.84 12.84
N PRO A 213 -24.66 11.05 11.77
CA PRO A 213 -23.77 9.92 11.50
C PRO A 213 -22.35 10.40 11.20
N TYR A 214 -21.42 9.46 11.14
CA TYR A 214 -20.06 9.77 10.71
C TYR A 214 -20.02 10.32 9.28
N SER A 215 -19.10 11.24 9.03
CA SER A 215 -18.73 11.61 7.66
C SER A 215 -18.12 10.40 6.96
N GLU A 216 -18.25 10.32 5.63
CA GLU A 216 -17.69 9.20 4.85
C GLU A 216 -16.18 9.03 5.05
N GLU A 217 -15.43 10.13 5.14
CA GLU A 217 -13.99 10.07 5.41
C GLU A 217 -13.68 9.46 6.78
N TYR A 218 -14.48 9.80 7.79
CA TYR A 218 -14.31 9.28 9.14
C TYR A 218 -14.77 7.82 9.21
N MET A 219 -15.87 7.48 8.54
CA MET A 219 -16.37 6.11 8.40
C MET A 219 -15.30 5.21 7.75
N LYS A 220 -14.69 5.64 6.64
CA LYS A 220 -13.57 4.93 5.98
C LYS A 220 -12.41 4.67 6.95
N LYS A 221 -11.97 5.71 7.66
CA LYS A 221 -10.88 5.60 8.64
C LYS A 221 -11.23 4.64 9.78
N LYS A 222 -12.47 4.69 10.27
CA LYS A 222 -12.93 3.85 11.38
C LYS A 222 -13.07 2.39 10.93
N LEU A 223 -13.63 2.12 9.75
CA LEU A 223 -13.71 0.80 9.14
C LEU A 223 -12.31 0.17 8.97
N MET A 224 -11.37 0.91 8.39
CA MET A 224 -9.97 0.45 8.26
C MET A 224 -9.32 0.20 9.62
N LYS A 225 -9.61 1.00 10.65
CA LYS A 225 -9.05 0.79 11.99
C LYS A 225 -9.63 -0.44 12.69
N THR A 226 -10.93 -0.71 12.51
CA THR A 226 -11.65 -1.76 13.24
C THR A 226 -11.51 -3.14 12.58
N LEU A 227 -11.52 -3.19 11.24
CA LEU A 227 -11.46 -4.43 10.48
C LEU A 227 -10.07 -4.67 9.86
N ASP A 228 -9.20 -3.66 9.81
CA ASP A 228 -7.81 -3.74 9.36
C ASP A 228 -7.64 -4.57 8.07
N SER A 229 -7.11 -5.78 8.20
CA SER A 229 -6.80 -6.67 7.10
C SER A 229 -8.05 -7.37 6.51
N ASP A 230 -9.19 -7.32 7.19
CA ASP A 230 -10.43 -8.01 6.80
C ASP A 230 -11.34 -7.17 5.91
N ILE A 231 -10.94 -5.96 5.51
CA ILE A 231 -11.76 -5.07 4.69
C ILE A 231 -10.98 -4.51 3.49
N VAL A 232 -11.66 -4.38 2.35
CA VAL A 232 -11.18 -3.70 1.14
C VAL A 232 -12.18 -2.61 0.81
N ILE A 233 -11.69 -1.37 0.72
CA ILE A 233 -12.48 -0.22 0.28
C ILE A 233 -11.94 0.20 -1.07
N THR A 234 -12.77 0.11 -2.11
CA THR A 234 -12.40 0.54 -3.47
C THR A 234 -12.99 1.93 -3.75
N ASN A 235 -12.16 2.83 -4.27
CA ASN A 235 -12.58 4.16 -4.65
C ASN A 235 -12.43 4.33 -6.16
N ILE A 236 -13.51 4.67 -6.84
CA ILE A 236 -13.52 4.98 -8.27
C ILE A 236 -13.85 6.47 -8.38
N GLN A 237 -13.05 7.25 -9.11
CA GLN A 237 -13.28 8.68 -9.27
C GLN A 237 -14.72 8.95 -9.75
N GLY A 238 -15.47 9.73 -8.96
CA GLY A 238 -16.85 10.10 -9.26
C GLY A 238 -17.92 9.06 -8.90
N LYS A 239 -17.57 7.96 -8.21
CA LYS A 239 -18.52 6.97 -7.69
C LYS A 239 -18.34 6.75 -6.20
N ASP A 240 -19.41 6.30 -5.55
CA ASP A 240 -19.39 5.97 -4.13
C ASP A 240 -18.39 4.84 -3.86
N SER A 241 -17.68 4.96 -2.73
CA SER A 241 -16.66 3.97 -2.38
C SER A 241 -17.31 2.68 -1.92
N VAL A 242 -17.04 1.59 -2.63
CA VAL A 242 -17.59 0.26 -2.34
C VAL A 242 -16.75 -0.39 -1.23
N VAL A 243 -17.44 -0.99 -0.25
CA VAL A 243 -16.87 -1.67 0.90
C VAL A 243 -17.09 -3.17 0.75
N THR A 244 -16.03 -3.97 0.90
CA THR A 244 -16.12 -5.43 0.78
C THR A 244 -15.23 -6.09 1.83
N ILE A 245 -15.72 -7.15 2.49
CA ILE A 245 -14.92 -7.92 3.45
C ILE A 245 -13.89 -8.75 2.67
N ARG A 246 -12.63 -8.80 3.12
CA ARG A 246 -11.51 -9.43 2.40
C ARG A 246 -11.74 -10.92 2.17
N MET A 247 -12.28 -11.68 3.13
CA MET A 247 -12.59 -13.10 2.89
C MET A 247 -13.60 -13.28 1.75
N THR A 248 -14.57 -12.37 1.65
CA THR A 248 -15.55 -12.36 0.55
C THR A 248 -14.90 -11.85 -0.74
N ALA A 249 -14.04 -10.84 -0.69
CA ALA A 249 -13.30 -10.35 -1.84
C ALA A 249 -12.33 -11.41 -2.39
N GLU A 250 -11.65 -12.17 -1.54
CA GLU A 250 -10.79 -13.29 -1.95
C GLU A 250 -11.61 -14.43 -2.53
N LYS A 251 -12.78 -14.76 -1.97
CA LYS A 251 -13.70 -15.75 -2.56
C LYS A 251 -14.29 -15.29 -3.89
N ILE A 252 -14.67 -14.02 -4.02
CA ILE A 252 -15.20 -13.41 -5.24
C ILE A 252 -14.09 -13.33 -6.28
N LEU A 253 -12.87 -12.91 -5.91
CA LEU A 253 -11.72 -12.88 -6.80
C LEU A 253 -11.33 -14.31 -7.20
N ASP A 254 -11.27 -15.27 -6.27
CA ASP A 254 -10.99 -16.67 -6.57
C ASP A 254 -12.07 -17.29 -7.46
N GLN A 255 -13.36 -16.99 -7.23
CA GLN A 255 -14.46 -17.37 -8.12
C GLN A 255 -14.37 -16.67 -9.48
N PHE A 256 -14.00 -15.40 -9.52
CA PHE A 256 -13.83 -14.61 -10.74
C PHE A 256 -12.63 -15.10 -11.55
N TRP A 257 -11.52 -15.43 -10.90
CA TRP A 257 -10.33 -16.01 -11.53
C TRP A 257 -10.56 -17.46 -11.98
N LYS A 258 -11.34 -18.25 -11.24
CA LYS A 258 -11.82 -19.58 -11.66
C LYS A 258 -12.77 -19.46 -12.85
N GLN A 259 -13.72 -18.53 -12.81
CA GLN A 259 -14.63 -18.24 -13.92
C GLN A 259 -13.88 -17.70 -15.15
N GLN A 260 -12.89 -16.80 -15.00
CA GLN A 260 -12.05 -16.34 -16.11
C GLN A 260 -11.21 -17.48 -16.69
N LYS A 261 -10.56 -18.31 -15.86
CA LYS A 261 -9.75 -19.42 -16.39
C LYS A 261 -10.57 -20.50 -17.09
N GLU A 262 -11.80 -20.75 -16.64
CA GLU A 262 -12.62 -21.86 -17.11
C GLU A 262 -13.61 -21.44 -18.21
N SER A 263 -14.11 -20.19 -18.19
CA SER A 263 -14.96 -19.62 -19.24
C SER A 263 -14.17 -18.89 -20.33
N GLU A 264 -13.26 -17.97 -20.01
CA GLU A 264 -12.66 -17.04 -20.99
C GLU A 264 -11.77 -17.79 -22.01
N ILE A 265 -10.97 -18.78 -21.56
CA ILE A 265 -10.09 -19.57 -22.46
C ILE A 265 -10.89 -20.52 -23.38
N SER A 266 -12.07 -20.98 -22.96
CA SER A 266 -12.88 -21.90 -23.78
C SER A 266 -13.85 -21.13 -24.65
N THR A 267 -14.68 -20.24 -24.10
CA THR A 267 -15.70 -19.51 -24.87
C THR A 267 -15.12 -18.45 -25.81
N GLU A 268 -14.07 -17.70 -25.44
CA GLU A 268 -13.48 -16.74 -26.38
C GLU A 268 -12.68 -17.45 -27.48
N LYS A 269 -11.95 -18.52 -27.14
CA LYS A 269 -11.27 -19.36 -28.14
C LYS A 269 -12.27 -19.96 -29.14
N PHE A 270 -13.36 -20.55 -28.66
CA PHE A 270 -14.41 -21.06 -29.54
C PHE A 270 -15.13 -19.94 -30.30
N GLY A 271 -15.30 -18.76 -29.69
CA GLY A 271 -15.82 -17.56 -30.36
C GLY A 271 -14.94 -17.11 -31.53
N ILE A 272 -13.62 -17.02 -31.31
CA ILE A 272 -12.62 -16.68 -32.34
C ILE A 272 -12.60 -17.75 -33.44
N ILE A 273 -12.61 -19.03 -33.08
CA ILE A 273 -12.66 -20.14 -34.06
C ILE A 273 -13.96 -20.06 -34.88
N HIS A 274 -15.09 -19.77 -34.24
CA HIS A 274 -16.38 -19.65 -34.91
C HIS A 274 -16.46 -18.42 -35.83
N ILE A 275 -15.88 -17.29 -35.42
CA ILE A 275 -15.75 -16.09 -36.28
C ILE A 275 -14.84 -16.40 -37.48
N ALA A 276 -13.69 -17.03 -37.26
CA ALA A 276 -12.78 -17.44 -38.33
C ALA A 276 -13.46 -18.41 -39.30
N ALA A 277 -14.21 -19.39 -38.80
CA ALA A 277 -14.98 -20.32 -39.63
C ALA A 277 -16.05 -19.61 -40.46
N LYS A 278 -16.74 -18.61 -39.90
CA LYS A 278 -17.73 -17.80 -40.64
C LYS A 278 -17.09 -16.99 -41.78
N LEU A 279 -15.91 -16.41 -41.54
CA LEU A 279 -15.17 -15.68 -42.57
C LEU A 279 -14.71 -16.60 -43.68
N ILE A 280 -14.12 -17.75 -43.34
CA ILE A 280 -13.74 -18.79 -44.31
C ILE A 280 -14.95 -19.25 -45.12
N LEU A 281 -16.10 -19.44 -44.48
CA LEU A 281 -17.32 -19.85 -45.17
C LEU A 281 -17.86 -18.77 -46.13
N ALA A 282 -17.72 -17.50 -45.78
CA ALA A 282 -18.08 -16.40 -46.68
C ALA A 282 -17.20 -16.42 -47.93
N ASP A 283 -15.88 -16.58 -47.76
CA ASP A 283 -14.94 -16.66 -48.89
C ASP A 283 -15.22 -17.87 -49.79
N VAL A 284 -15.59 -19.03 -49.21
CA VAL A 284 -15.98 -20.22 -49.99
C VAL A 284 -17.24 -19.96 -50.81
N ARG A 285 -18.22 -19.24 -50.25
CA ARG A 285 -19.48 -18.90 -50.95
C ARG A 285 -19.27 -17.92 -52.09
N ASP A 286 -18.27 -17.05 -51.99
CA ASP A 286 -17.93 -16.07 -53.01
C ASP A 286 -17.13 -16.67 -54.18
N ILE A 287 -16.70 -17.94 -54.08
CA ILE A 287 -16.10 -18.64 -55.23
C ILE A 287 -17.16 -18.79 -56.32
N ARG A 288 -16.86 -18.23 -57.50
CA ARG A 288 -17.65 -18.44 -58.70
C ARG A 288 -17.34 -19.83 -59.27
N TYR A 289 -18.26 -20.77 -59.09
CA TYR A 289 -18.20 -22.06 -59.76
C TYR A 289 -19.12 -22.07 -60.98
N SER A 290 -18.61 -22.60 -62.09
CA SER A 290 -19.44 -22.92 -63.26
C SER A 290 -20.09 -24.28 -63.02
N LYS A 291 -21.39 -24.38 -63.27
CA LYS A 291 -22.12 -25.67 -63.28
C LYS A 291 -22.03 -26.37 -64.64
N ASP A 292 -21.42 -25.72 -65.64
CA ASP A 292 -21.51 -26.10 -67.05
C ASP A 292 -20.29 -26.89 -67.53
N SER A 293 -19.23 -26.97 -66.71
CA SER A 293 -18.00 -27.68 -67.04
C SER A 293 -17.35 -28.25 -65.79
N TYR A 294 -17.20 -29.58 -65.76
CA TYR A 294 -16.43 -30.28 -64.72
C TYR A 294 -14.97 -30.39 -65.15
N PRO A 295 -13.98 -30.21 -64.26
CA PRO A 295 -12.57 -30.34 -64.62
C PRO A 295 -12.25 -31.76 -65.12
N THR A 296 -11.46 -31.85 -66.19
CA THR A 296 -11.04 -33.13 -66.77
C THR A 296 -10.02 -33.82 -65.86
N ARG A 297 -9.81 -35.13 -66.06
CA ARG A 297 -8.89 -35.95 -65.24
C ARG A 297 -7.46 -35.41 -65.20
N GLU A 298 -7.04 -34.73 -66.26
CA GLU A 298 -5.73 -34.07 -66.37
C GLU A 298 -5.64 -32.85 -65.45
N VAL A 299 -6.67 -32.00 -65.42
CA VAL A 299 -6.80 -30.81 -64.55
C VAL A 299 -6.88 -31.22 -63.08
N VAL A 300 -7.64 -32.27 -62.76
CA VAL A 300 -7.74 -32.81 -61.40
C VAL A 300 -6.42 -33.43 -60.91
N GLY A 301 -5.51 -33.80 -61.81
CA GLY A 301 -4.18 -34.32 -61.47
C GLY A 301 -3.16 -33.24 -61.10
N ASP A 302 -3.41 -31.97 -61.44
CA ASP A 302 -2.48 -30.88 -61.21
C ASP A 302 -2.62 -30.30 -59.78
N LEU A 303 -1.53 -30.34 -59.02
CA LEU A 303 -1.51 -29.92 -57.62
C LEU A 303 -1.68 -28.40 -57.44
N GLU A 304 -1.22 -27.60 -58.41
CA GLU A 304 -1.31 -26.15 -58.33
C GLU A 304 -2.69 -25.66 -58.77
N GLU A 305 -3.27 -26.25 -59.82
CA GLU A 305 -4.63 -25.93 -60.23
C GLU A 305 -5.65 -26.31 -59.14
N ASN A 306 -5.50 -27.46 -58.50
CA ASN A 306 -6.37 -27.88 -57.38
C ASN A 306 -6.31 -26.93 -56.17
N VAL A 307 -5.15 -26.35 -55.88
CA VAL A 307 -5.03 -25.35 -54.79
C VAL A 307 -5.68 -24.03 -55.19
N ASN A 308 -5.64 -23.67 -56.48
CA ASN A 308 -6.29 -22.46 -57.01
C ASN A 308 -7.83 -22.55 -56.99
N TYR A 309 -8.40 -23.75 -56.91
CA TYR A 309 -9.85 -23.95 -56.70
C TYR A 309 -10.31 -23.64 -55.27
N LEU A 310 -9.39 -23.51 -54.30
CA LEU A 310 -9.72 -23.20 -52.91
C LEU A 310 -9.51 -21.69 -52.63
N PRO A 311 -10.32 -21.06 -51.77
CA PRO A 311 -10.05 -19.70 -51.32
C PRO A 311 -8.71 -19.64 -50.57
N ALA A 312 -8.02 -18.52 -50.71
CA ALA A 312 -6.75 -18.27 -49.99
C ALA A 312 -6.89 -18.44 -48.47
N SER A 313 -8.05 -18.12 -47.89
CA SER A 313 -8.34 -18.29 -46.47
C SER A 313 -8.42 -19.75 -46.03
N VAL A 314 -8.99 -20.64 -46.86
CA VAL A 314 -9.01 -22.09 -46.62
C VAL A 314 -7.59 -22.66 -46.71
N VAL A 315 -6.83 -22.25 -47.72
CA VAL A 315 -5.43 -22.70 -47.91
C VAL A 315 -4.58 -22.29 -46.70
N LEU A 316 -4.68 -21.04 -46.27
CA LEU A 316 -3.95 -20.53 -45.10
C LEU A 316 -4.33 -21.27 -43.82
N PHE A 317 -5.62 -21.52 -43.60
CA PHE A 317 -6.11 -22.25 -42.44
C PHE A 317 -5.57 -23.69 -42.39
N LEU A 318 -5.66 -24.42 -43.50
CA LEU A 318 -5.17 -25.80 -43.59
C LEU A 318 -3.65 -25.88 -43.45
N GLN A 319 -2.90 -24.98 -44.08
CA GLN A 319 -1.43 -24.91 -43.90
C GLN A 319 -1.04 -24.67 -42.44
N THR A 320 -1.78 -23.80 -41.75
CA THR A 320 -1.56 -23.49 -40.33
C THR A 320 -1.85 -24.70 -39.43
N LEU A 321 -2.92 -25.44 -39.71
CA LEU A 321 -3.26 -26.66 -38.95
C LEU A 321 -2.25 -27.80 -39.15
N MET A 322 -1.69 -27.94 -40.35
CA MET A 322 -0.90 -29.11 -40.73
C MET A 322 0.60 -29.00 -40.43
N ASN A 323 1.09 -27.80 -40.08
CA ASN A 323 2.41 -27.50 -39.50
C ASN A 323 3.62 -28.37 -39.95
N LYS A 324 3.72 -28.68 -41.25
CA LYS A 324 4.87 -29.34 -41.88
C LYS A 324 5.11 -28.74 -43.25
N LYS A 325 6.18 -27.93 -43.38
CA LYS A 325 6.44 -27.03 -44.51
C LYS A 325 6.44 -27.66 -45.93
N ASN A 326 6.58 -28.99 -46.07
CA ASN A 326 6.74 -29.64 -47.38
C ASN A 326 5.68 -30.70 -47.75
N GLU A 327 4.79 -31.11 -46.83
CA GLU A 327 3.70 -32.07 -47.12
C GLU A 327 2.32 -31.41 -47.29
N THR A 328 2.25 -30.10 -47.06
CA THR A 328 1.01 -29.32 -46.99
C THR A 328 0.32 -29.20 -48.34
N LYS A 329 1.05 -28.88 -49.42
CA LYS A 329 0.46 -28.69 -50.76
C LYS A 329 -0.32 -29.92 -51.25
N LEU A 330 0.23 -31.12 -51.07
CA LEU A 330 -0.38 -32.37 -51.53
C LEU A 330 -1.66 -32.69 -50.75
N LYS A 331 -1.65 -32.45 -49.44
CA LYS A 331 -2.80 -32.70 -48.55
C LYS A 331 -3.89 -31.63 -48.67
N THR A 332 -3.53 -30.38 -48.96
CA THR A 332 -4.50 -29.32 -49.27
C THR A 332 -5.13 -29.55 -50.64
N ALA A 333 -4.34 -29.94 -51.65
CA ALA A 333 -4.83 -30.23 -52.99
C ALA A 333 -5.83 -31.41 -52.99
N SER A 334 -5.57 -32.47 -52.20
CA SER A 334 -6.51 -33.62 -52.10
C SER A 334 -7.88 -33.25 -51.53
N ILE A 335 -8.01 -32.15 -50.78
CA ILE A 335 -9.30 -31.67 -50.25
C ILE A 335 -10.08 -30.92 -51.34
N GLY A 336 -9.41 -30.26 -52.27
CA GLY A 336 -10.05 -29.65 -53.45
C GLY A 336 -10.58 -30.67 -54.47
N GLN A 337 -10.22 -31.95 -54.32
CA GLN A 337 -10.57 -33.02 -55.25
C GLN A 337 -11.87 -33.76 -54.93
N THR A 338 -12.60 -33.43 -53.86
CA THR A 338 -13.81 -34.20 -53.49
C THR A 338 -14.92 -34.04 -54.54
N PRO A 339 -15.31 -35.12 -55.25
CA PRO A 339 -16.49 -35.11 -56.10
C PRO A 339 -17.72 -35.07 -55.18
N SER A 340 -18.63 -34.12 -55.43
CA SER A 340 -19.98 -34.17 -54.86
C SER A 340 -20.73 -35.34 -55.49
N SER A 341 -20.85 -36.45 -54.75
CA SER A 341 -21.74 -37.57 -55.07
C SER A 341 -23.21 -37.18 -54.95
#